data_AF-K9UCK2-F1
#
_entry.id   AF-K9UCK2-F1
#
_cell.length_a   1.000
_cell.length_b   1.000
_cell.length_c   1.000
_cell.angle_alpha   90.00
_cell.angle_beta   90.00
_cell.angle_gamma   90.00
#
_symmetry.space_group_name_H-M   'P 1'
#
loop_
_entity.id
_entity.type
_entity.pdbx_description
1 polymer ?
#
loop_
_entity_poly.entity_id
_entity_poly.type
_entity_poly.pdbx_seq_one_letter_code
_entity_poly.pdbx_strand_id
1 'polypeptide(L)'
;MTNSKHIAGLVGPTLIAMTISESAFIQPHLYDTQIAPVVYLSGTLLFVAGLAIVRAHNRWMGDWTVLVTLIGWFAIFGGLFRMFATKLYQQGAQNTTALLVLELILLAVGIFLTFKAYVSIKS
;
A
#
# COMPACT_ATOMS: atom_id res chain seq x y z
N MET A 1 13.13 17.02 -1.00
CA MET A 1 12.77 16.55 0.35
C MET A 1 11.32 16.90 0.72
N THR A 2 10.83 18.10 0.41
CA THR A 2 9.47 18.54 0.73
C THR A 2 8.38 17.61 0.15
N ASN A 3 8.43 17.29 -1.15
CA ASN A 3 7.46 16.39 -1.79
C ASN A 3 7.44 15.00 -1.16
N SER A 4 8.61 14.44 -0.84
CA SER A 4 8.74 13.12 -0.22
C SER A 4 8.08 13.07 1.16
N LYS A 5 8.20 14.14 1.96
CA LYS A 5 7.53 14.25 3.27
C LYS A 5 6.02 14.37 3.12
N HIS A 6 5.53 15.18 2.18
CA HIS A 6 4.08 15.30 1.93
C HIS A 6 3.47 13.97 1.50
N ILE A 7 4.12 13.25 0.57
CA ILE A 7 3.65 11.94 0.12
C ILE A 7 3.72 10.93 1.26
N ALA A 8 4.82 10.87 2.01
CA ALA A 8 4.94 9.97 3.15
C ALA A 8 3.91 10.26 4.26
N GLY A 9 3.56 11.54 4.47
CA GLY A 9 2.53 11.97 5.41
C GLY A 9 1.12 11.54 4.99
N LEU A 10 0.88 11.29 3.70
CA LEU A 10 -0.37 10.73 3.22
C LEU A 10 -0.32 9.20 3.21
N VAL A 11 0.71 8.62 2.60
CA VAL A 11 0.87 7.17 2.43
C VAL A 11 0.99 6.43 3.77
N GLY A 12 1.76 6.98 4.72
CA GLY A 12 2.02 6.32 6.01
C GLY A 12 0.73 6.07 6.81
N PRO A 13 -0.04 7.11 7.17
CA PRO A 13 -1.30 6.96 7.89
C PRO A 13 -2.34 6.13 7.11
N THR A 14 -2.40 6.28 5.78
CA THR A 14 -3.30 5.47 4.94
C THR A 14 -2.96 3.98 5.03
N LEU A 15 -1.67 3.60 4.96
CA LEU A 15 -1.27 2.20 5.11
C LEU A 15 -1.64 1.64 6.49
N ILE A 16 -1.47 2.42 7.55
CA ILE A 16 -1.86 2.00 8.91
C ILE A 16 -3.38 1.78 8.98
N ALA A 17 -4.17 2.75 8.50
CA ALA A 17 -5.63 2.65 8.54
C ALA A 17 -6.14 1.45 7.73
N MET A 18 -5.62 1.27 6.50
CA MET A 18 -5.98 0.13 5.64
C MET A 18 -5.63 -1.20 6.29
N THR A 19 -4.38 -1.39 6.71
CA THR A 19 -3.92 -2.67 7.29
C THR A 19 -4.71 -3.05 8.55
N ILE A 20 -4.99 -2.10 9.44
CA ILE A 20 -5.81 -2.36 10.63
C ILE A 20 -7.24 -2.73 10.22
N SER A 21 -7.86 -1.97 9.32
CA SER A 21 -9.26 -2.20 8.89
C SER A 21 -9.46 -3.52 8.13
N GLU A 22 -8.45 -3.95 7.38
CA GLU A 22 -8.47 -5.18 6.59
C GLU A 22 -8.03 -6.42 7.37
N SER A 23 -7.43 -6.24 8.55
CA SER A 23 -6.91 -7.34 9.35
C SER A 23 -7.99 -8.34 9.72
N ALA A 24 -7.65 -9.63 9.67
CA ALA A 24 -8.57 -10.71 10.04
C ALA A 24 -9.03 -10.64 11.51
N PHE A 25 -8.31 -9.92 12.37
CA PHE A 25 -8.71 -9.67 13.75
C PHE A 25 -9.90 -8.72 13.86
N ILE A 26 -9.99 -7.73 12.97
CA ILE A 26 -11.08 -6.74 12.94
C ILE A 26 -12.21 -7.20 12.03
N GLN A 27 -11.89 -7.74 10.85
CA GLN A 27 -12.88 -8.19 9.87
C GLN A 27 -12.52 -9.56 9.27
N PRO A 28 -12.75 -10.67 9.99
CA PRO A 28 -12.32 -12.01 9.59
C PRO A 28 -12.94 -12.49 8.27
N HIS A 29 -14.14 -12.01 7.93
CA HIS A 29 -14.90 -12.42 6.74
C HIS A 29 -14.83 -11.42 5.59
N LEU A 30 -13.95 -10.41 5.65
CA LEU A 30 -13.87 -9.34 4.64
C LEU A 30 -13.66 -9.87 3.22
N TYR A 31 -12.89 -10.95 3.10
CA TYR A 31 -12.43 -11.50 1.83
C TYR A 31 -13.17 -12.78 1.40
N ASP A 32 -14.15 -13.24 2.19
CA ASP A 32 -14.91 -14.46 1.91
C ASP A 32 -15.70 -14.37 0.60
N THR A 33 -16.15 -13.16 0.25
CA THR A 33 -16.92 -12.89 -0.97
C THR A 33 -16.30 -11.75 -1.78
N GLN A 34 -15.19 -12.03 -2.45
CA GLN A 34 -14.62 -11.12 -3.44
C GLN A 34 -15.26 -11.29 -4.81
N ILE A 35 -16.01 -10.29 -5.26
CA ILE A 35 -16.50 -10.22 -6.64
C ILE A 35 -15.49 -9.53 -7.56
N ALA A 36 -15.34 -10.04 -8.78
CA ALA A 36 -14.35 -9.55 -9.74
C ALA A 36 -14.41 -8.02 -10.02
N PRO A 37 -15.60 -7.37 -10.09
CA PRO A 37 -15.66 -5.92 -10.28
C PRO A 37 -15.03 -5.11 -9.15
N VAL A 38 -15.16 -5.56 -7.88
CA VAL A 38 -14.58 -4.88 -6.72
C VAL A 38 -13.06 -5.05 -6.71
N VAL A 39 -12.57 -6.25 -7.05
CA VAL A 39 -11.13 -6.49 -7.20
C VAL A 39 -10.54 -5.59 -8.28
N TYR A 40 -11.19 -5.51 -9.45
CA TYR A 40 -10.78 -4.63 -10.55
C TYR A 40 -10.79 -3.15 -10.14
N LEU A 41 -11.85 -2.69 -9.47
CA LEU A 41 -11.97 -1.30 -8.99
C LEU A 41 -10.85 -0.98 -8.00
N SER A 42 -10.62 -1.84 -7.01
CA SER A 42 -9.52 -1.66 -6.04
C SER A 42 -8.16 -1.64 -6.72
N GLY A 43 -7.95 -2.49 -7.74
CA GLY A 43 -6.73 -2.51 -8.55
C GLY A 43 -6.53 -1.22 -9.33
N THR A 44 -7.61 -0.68 -9.90
CA THR A 44 -7.59 0.60 -10.63
C THR A 44 -7.22 1.76 -9.70
N LEU A 45 -7.84 1.83 -8.52
CA LEU A 45 -7.52 2.85 -7.50
C LEU A 45 -6.06 2.75 -7.04
N LEU A 46 -5.60 1.52 -6.76
CA LEU A 46 -4.22 1.26 -6.33
C LEU A 46 -3.21 1.64 -7.43
N PHE A 47 -3.51 1.31 -8.69
CA PHE A 47 -2.69 1.67 -9.84
C PHE A 47 -2.58 3.19 -10.02
N VAL A 48 -3.70 3.91 -9.97
CA VAL A 48 -3.71 5.39 -10.08
C VAL A 48 -2.95 6.02 -8.92
N ALA A 49 -3.11 5.52 -7.69
CA ALA A 49 -2.35 5.98 -6.53
C ALA A 49 -0.84 5.75 -6.72
N GLY A 50 -0.44 4.56 -7.20
CA GLY A 50 0.95 4.25 -7.51
C GLY A 50 1.54 5.17 -8.57
N LEU A 51 0.81 5.42 -9.67
CA LEU A 51 1.21 6.37 -10.70
C LEU A 51 1.38 7.79 -10.14
N ALA A 52 0.44 8.26 -9.30
CA ALA A 52 0.53 9.57 -8.69
C ALA A 52 1.79 9.70 -7.82
N ILE A 53 2.10 8.67 -7.01
CA ILE A 53 3.31 8.63 -6.17
C ILE A 53 4.56 8.66 -7.05
N VAL A 54 4.71 7.76 -8.02
CA VAL A 54 5.90 7.70 -8.88
C VAL A 54 6.06 8.99 -9.70
N ARG A 55 4.98 9.57 -10.20
CA ARG A 55 5.01 10.86 -10.92
C ARG A 55 5.49 12.01 -10.04
N ALA A 56 5.05 12.05 -8.78
CA ALA A 56 5.42 13.11 -7.85
C ALA A 56 6.78 12.88 -7.17
N HIS A 57 7.18 11.61 -7.02
CA HIS A 57 8.40 11.19 -6.33
C HIS A 57 8.88 9.82 -6.84
N ASN A 58 9.79 9.85 -7.81
CA ASN A 58 10.56 8.70 -8.27
C ASN A 58 12.05 8.97 -8.07
N ARG A 59 12.52 8.76 -6.84
CA ARG A 59 13.93 8.96 -6.49
C ARG A 59 14.50 7.68 -5.89
N TRP A 60 15.58 7.20 -6.50
CA TRP A 60 16.34 6.04 -6.07
C TRP A 60 17.61 6.50 -5.35
N MET A 61 17.42 7.26 -4.28
CA MET A 61 18.53 7.69 -3.41
C MET A 61 18.70 6.68 -2.28
N GLY A 62 19.92 6.49 -1.77
CA GLY A 62 20.20 5.58 -0.65
C GLY A 62 19.64 6.03 0.71
N ASP A 63 18.69 6.96 0.72
CA ASP A 63 18.00 7.43 1.92
C ASP A 63 16.60 6.81 2.03
N TRP A 64 15.89 7.15 3.11
CA TRP A 64 14.54 6.62 3.37
C TRP A 64 13.51 6.95 2.28
N THR A 65 13.79 7.93 1.41
CA THR A 65 12.85 8.31 0.34
C THR A 65 12.72 7.25 -0.75
N VAL A 66 13.64 6.27 -0.79
CA VAL A 66 13.51 5.08 -1.63
C VAL A 66 12.28 4.25 -1.29
N LEU A 67 11.87 4.21 -0.02
CA LEU A 67 10.68 3.46 0.40
C LEU A 67 9.41 4.05 -0.22
N VAL A 68 9.34 5.38 -0.37
CA VAL A 68 8.21 6.05 -1.04
C VAL A 68 8.17 5.65 -2.52
N THR A 69 9.32 5.62 -3.17
CA THR A 69 9.45 5.16 -4.57
C THR A 69 9.03 3.69 -4.70
N LEU A 70 9.49 2.82 -3.80
CA LEU A 70 9.15 1.40 -3.78
C LEU A 70 7.64 1.17 -3.58
N ILE A 71 6.99 1.93 -2.70
CA ILE A 71 5.53 1.85 -2.50
C ILE A 71 4.79 2.30 -3.75
N GLY A 72 5.25 3.38 -4.41
CA GLY A 72 4.66 3.83 -5.67
C GLY A 72 4.69 2.73 -6.73
N TRP A 73 5.84 2.08 -6.91
CA TRP A 73 5.98 0.97 -7.85
C TRP A 73 5.20 -0.28 -7.42
N PHE A 74 5.21 -0.63 -6.14
CA PHE A 74 4.40 -1.73 -5.61
C PHE A 74 2.91 -1.51 -5.88
N ALA A 75 2.40 -0.29 -5.68
CA ALA A 75 1.02 0.06 -5.96
C ALA A 75 0.69 -0.01 -7.47
N ILE A 76 1.62 0.40 -8.35
CA ILE A 76 1.46 0.22 -9.81
C ILE A 76 1.32 -1.27 -10.14
N PHE A 77 2.30 -2.09 -9.76
CA PHE A 77 2.32 -3.50 -10.15
C PHE A 77 1.22 -4.31 -9.46
N GLY A 78 0.96 -4.06 -8.18
CA GLY A 78 -0.14 -4.68 -7.44
C GLY A 78 -1.51 -4.28 -8.00
N GLY A 79 -1.67 -3.01 -8.40
CA GLY A 79 -2.88 -2.52 -9.07
C GLY A 79 -3.12 -3.21 -10.41
N LEU A 80 -2.09 -3.26 -11.26
CA LEU A 80 -2.14 -4.00 -12.53
C LEU A 80 -2.45 -5.49 -12.33
N PHE A 81 -1.81 -6.13 -11.35
CA PHE A 81 -2.08 -7.52 -11.02
C PHE A 81 -3.56 -7.73 -10.65
N ARG A 82 -4.13 -6.88 -9.79
CA ARG A 82 -5.56 -6.94 -9.44
C ARG A 82 -6.49 -6.69 -10.64
N MET A 83 -6.10 -5.84 -11.58
CA MET A 83 -6.91 -5.54 -12.79
C MET A 83 -6.91 -6.70 -13.79
N PHE A 84 -5.74 -7.29 -14.06
CA PHE A 84 -5.58 -8.29 -15.13
C PHE A 84 -5.64 -9.74 -14.64
N ALA A 85 -5.43 -9.98 -13.34
CA ALA A 85 -5.34 -11.31 -12.75
C ALA A 85 -6.31 -11.51 -11.56
N THR A 86 -7.54 -10.99 -11.69
CA THR A 86 -8.59 -11.05 -10.65
C THR A 86 -8.79 -12.46 -10.06
N LYS A 87 -8.81 -13.50 -10.91
CA LYS A 87 -8.98 -14.91 -10.47
C LYS A 87 -7.79 -15.43 -9.66
N LEU A 88 -6.55 -15.10 -10.06
CA LEU A 88 -5.34 -15.50 -9.33
C LEU A 88 -5.25 -14.78 -7.99
N TYR A 89 -5.68 -13.51 -7.97
CA TYR A 89 -5.77 -12.73 -6.73
C TYR A 89 -6.76 -13.34 -5.73
N GLN A 90 -7.95 -13.74 -6.19
CA GLN A 90 -8.96 -14.41 -5.34
C GLN A 90 -8.44 -15.73 -4.74
N GLN A 91 -7.64 -16.49 -5.49
CA GLN A 91 -7.03 -17.74 -5.00
C GLN A 91 -5.90 -17.47 -3.99
N GLY A 92 -5.05 -16.48 -4.25
CA GLY A 92 -3.95 -16.09 -3.36
C GLY A 92 -4.44 -15.52 -2.02
N ALA A 93 -5.62 -14.89 -2.01
CA ALA A 93 -6.26 -14.39 -0.80
C ALA A 93 -6.63 -15.49 0.22
N GLN A 94 -6.57 -16.77 -0.16
CA GLN A 94 -6.79 -17.87 0.78
C GLN A 94 -5.53 -18.28 1.57
N ASN A 95 -4.36 -17.74 1.23
CA ASN A 95 -3.13 -18.00 1.98
C ASN A 95 -3.00 -17.01 3.16
N THR A 96 -3.63 -17.36 4.28
CA THR A 96 -3.68 -16.51 5.49
C THR A 96 -2.30 -16.13 6.02
N THR A 97 -1.31 -17.03 5.96
CA THR A 97 0.05 -16.73 6.45
C THR A 97 0.75 -15.68 5.60
N ALA A 98 0.65 -15.79 4.27
CA ALA A 98 1.24 -14.80 3.36
C ALA A 98 0.60 -13.42 3.52
N LEU A 99 -0.73 -13.36 3.71
CA LEU A 99 -1.46 -12.13 3.97
C LEU A 99 -1.03 -11.48 5.29
N LEU A 100 -0.94 -12.25 6.38
CA LEU A 100 -0.49 -11.74 7.69
C LEU A 100 0.93 -11.16 7.62
N VAL A 101 1.87 -11.84 6.94
CA VAL A 101 3.24 -11.34 6.77
C VAL A 101 3.23 -10.03 5.98
N LEU A 102 2.46 -9.94 4.89
CA LEU A 102 2.33 -8.73 4.10
C LEU A 102 1.72 -7.58 4.92
N GLU A 103 0.65 -7.83 5.68
CA GLU A 103 0.02 -6.85 6.57
C GLU A 103 1.02 -6.29 7.59
N LEU A 104 1.81 -7.14 8.25
CA LEU A 104 2.82 -6.71 9.21
C LEU A 104 3.91 -5.85 8.57
N ILE A 105 4.37 -6.23 7.37
CA ILE A 105 5.35 -5.43 6.61
C ILE A 105 4.76 -4.06 6.26
N LEU A 106 3.54 -4.03 5.72
CA LEU A 106 2.88 -2.78 5.33
C LEU A 106 2.60 -1.87 6.54
N LEU A 107 2.23 -2.45 7.67
CA LEU A 107 2.03 -1.72 8.92
C LEU A 107 3.34 -1.11 9.42
N ALA A 108 4.42 -1.89 9.45
CA ALA A 108 5.74 -1.40 9.85
C ALA A 108 6.24 -0.26 8.94
N VAL A 109 6.05 -0.41 7.62
CA VAL A 109 6.37 0.63 6.63
C VAL A 109 5.49 1.87 6.85
N GLY A 110 4.20 1.71 7.09
CA GLY A 110 3.26 2.80 7.37
C GLY A 110 3.64 3.61 8.61
N ILE A 111 3.98 2.91 9.71
CA ILE A 111 4.47 3.54 10.95
C ILE A 111 5.77 4.31 10.69
N PHE A 112 6.73 3.68 10.01
CA PHE A 112 8.02 4.31 9.71
C PHE A 112 7.85 5.58 8.86
N LEU A 113 7.05 5.52 7.78
CA LEU A 113 6.80 6.68 6.93
C LEU A 113 6.05 7.79 7.64
N THR A 114 5.07 7.44 8.47
CA THR A 114 4.36 8.41 9.33
C THR A 114 5.36 9.11 10.25
N PHE A 115 6.20 8.35 10.95
CA PHE A 115 7.22 8.93 11.82
C PHE A 115 8.17 9.87 11.05
N LYS A 116 8.69 9.44 9.89
CA LYS A 116 9.57 10.26 9.05
C LYS A 116 8.89 11.51 8.50
N ALA A 117 7.60 11.44 8.19
CA ALA A 117 6.85 12.57 7.67
C ALA A 117 6.55 13.60 8.75
N TYR A 118 6.02 13.18 9.92
CA TYR A 118 5.48 14.10 10.94
C TYR A 118 6.52 14.54 11.97
N VAL A 119 7.41 13.65 12.42
CA VAL A 119 8.43 14.01 13.42
C VAL A 119 9.55 14.86 12.80
N SER A 120 9.74 14.75 11.49
CA SER A 120 10.69 15.58 10.73
C SER A 120 10.14 16.99 10.39
N ILE A 121 8.97 17.39 10.88
CA ILE A 121 8.41 18.75 10.70
C ILE A 121 8.96 19.75 11.74
N LYS A 122 9.90 19.34 12.61
CA LYS A 122 10.80 20.28 13.28
C LYS A 122 12.04 20.52 12.43
N SER A 123 12.00 21.53 11.57
CA SER A 123 13.17 22.23 11.05
C SER A 123 12.80 23.67 10.72
#